data_AF-A0A9W6RR94-F1
#
_entry.id   AF-A0A9W6RR94-F1
#
_cell.length_a   1.000
_cell.length_b   1.000
_cell.length_c   1.000
_cell.angle_alpha   90.00
_cell.angle_beta   90.00
_cell.angle_gamma   90.00
#
_symmetry.space_group_name_H-M   'P 1'
#
loop_
_entity.id
_entity.type
_entity.pdbx_description
1 polymer ?
#
loop_
_entity_poly.entity_id
_entity_poly.type
_entity_poly.pdbx_seq_one_letter_code
_entity_poly.pdbx_strand_id
1 'polypeptide(L)'
;MHDDDLLTPREAARLLRVSVPTLAWWARIGALKPALHTPGGHRRYRRADVLAFRESADREDPERERREQDAVRLYEQGWSIRQVADRFDCGYGAMRRILMRRTTLRGPNDRHRPY
;
A
#
# COMPACT_ATOMS: atom_id res chain seq x y z
N MET A 1 29.96 9.33 -2.79
CA MET A 1 30.05 8.04 -3.50
C MET A 1 30.07 6.93 -2.47
N HIS A 2 29.00 6.15 -2.34
CA HIS A 2 28.99 4.83 -1.69
C HIS A 2 27.87 4.05 -2.39
N ASP A 3 28.24 3.36 -3.47
CA ASP A 3 27.34 2.73 -4.45
C ASP A 3 26.96 1.27 -4.08
N ASP A 4 27.40 0.74 -2.93
CA ASP A 4 27.48 -0.72 -2.75
C ASP A 4 26.85 -1.29 -1.47
N ASP A 5 25.91 -0.59 -0.83
CA ASP A 5 25.12 -1.22 0.23
C ASP A 5 24.05 -2.14 -0.38
N LEU A 6 24.44 -3.40 -0.59
CA LEU A 6 23.56 -4.51 -0.95
C LEU A 6 22.71 -4.93 0.27
N LEU A 7 21.49 -4.42 0.30
CA LEU A 7 20.51 -4.70 1.32
C LEU A 7 20.00 -6.13 1.24
N THR A 8 19.82 -6.73 2.41
CA THR A 8 19.04 -7.95 2.56
C THR A 8 17.54 -7.67 2.29
N PRO A 9 16.73 -8.69 2.00
CA PRO A 9 15.28 -8.53 1.82
C PRO A 9 14.63 -7.87 3.05
N ARG A 10 15.15 -8.14 4.26
CA ARG A 10 14.63 -7.58 5.50
C ARG A 10 14.92 -6.09 5.63
N GLU A 11 16.10 -5.65 5.24
CA GLU A 11 16.47 -4.23 5.24
C GLU A 11 15.73 -3.46 4.16
N ALA A 12 15.63 -4.03 2.94
CA ALA A 12 14.83 -3.45 1.86
C ALA A 12 13.37 -3.27 2.28
N ALA A 13 12.76 -4.28 2.90
CA ALA A 13 11.38 -4.21 3.40
C ALA A 13 11.20 -3.11 4.47
N ARG A 14 12.18 -2.93 5.37
CA ARG A 14 12.17 -1.84 6.36
C ARG A 14 12.22 -0.47 5.72
N LEU A 15 13.06 -0.27 4.70
CA LEU A 15 13.13 1.00 3.97
C LEU A 15 11.84 1.32 3.21
N LEU A 16 11.23 0.28 2.62
CA LEU A 16 9.94 0.36 1.92
C LEU A 16 8.72 0.38 2.85
N ARG A 17 8.93 0.21 4.17
CA ARG A 17 7.86 0.10 5.18
C ARG A 17 6.83 -1.00 4.87
N VAL A 18 7.25 -2.07 4.21
CA VAL A 18 6.40 -3.23 3.87
C VAL A 18 6.84 -4.49 4.62
N SER A 19 6.02 -5.52 4.56
CA SER A 19 6.39 -6.84 5.06
C SER A 19 7.39 -7.53 4.11
N VAL A 20 8.28 -8.36 4.63
CA VAL A 20 9.21 -9.17 3.80
C VAL A 20 8.46 -10.06 2.79
N PRO A 21 7.32 -10.70 3.13
CA PRO A 21 6.50 -11.41 2.14
C PRO A 21 6.01 -10.53 0.99
N THR A 22 5.59 -9.29 1.27
CA THR A 22 5.16 -8.32 0.24
C THR A 22 6.32 -8.01 -0.71
N LEU A 23 7.52 -7.76 -0.16
CA LEU A 23 8.72 -7.54 -0.96
C LEU A 23 9.08 -8.77 -1.82
N ALA A 24 8.98 -9.97 -1.26
CA ALA A 24 9.23 -11.21 -1.99
C ALA A 24 8.22 -11.43 -3.12
N TRP A 25 6.95 -11.04 -2.91
CA TRP A 25 5.91 -11.07 -3.93
C TRP A 25 6.20 -10.07 -5.06
N TRP A 26 6.59 -8.82 -4.74
CA TRP A 26 7.03 -7.83 -5.73
C TRP A 26 8.21 -8.30 -6.56
N ALA A 27 9.19 -8.96 -5.94
CA ALA A 27 10.31 -9.55 -6.66
C ALA A 27 9.89 -10.72 -7.57
N ARG A 28 8.84 -11.45 -7.20
CA ARG A 28 8.30 -12.57 -7.99
C ARG A 28 7.52 -12.10 -9.21
N ILE A 29 6.72 -11.03 -9.07
CA ILE A 29 5.94 -10.46 -10.19
C ILE A 29 6.77 -9.51 -11.08
N GLY A 30 8.03 -9.24 -10.70
CA GLY A 30 8.94 -8.38 -11.46
C GLY A 30 8.79 -6.88 -11.18
N ALA A 31 8.00 -6.49 -10.17
CA ALA A 31 7.83 -5.10 -9.76
C ALA A 31 9.12 -4.53 -9.14
N LEU A 32 9.82 -5.31 -8.31
CA LEU A 32 11.11 -4.91 -7.73
C LEU A 32 12.19 -5.93 -8.08
N LYS A 33 13.17 -5.55 -8.89
CA LYS A 33 14.23 -6.45 -9.33
C LYS A 33 15.37 -6.50 -8.30
N PRO A 34 15.82 -7.69 -7.85
CA PRO A 34 17.03 -7.82 -7.06
C PRO A 34 18.25 -7.50 -7.92
N ALA A 35 19.23 -6.82 -7.32
CA ALA A 35 20.46 -6.44 -7.99
C ALA A 35 21.47 -7.59 -8.07
N LEU A 36 21.45 -8.49 -7.08
CA LEU A 36 22.34 -9.65 -7.03
C LEU A 36 21.61 -10.86 -6.43
N HIS A 37 21.92 -12.03 -6.96
CA HIS A 37 21.57 -13.31 -6.36
C HIS A 37 22.83 -13.91 -5.75
N THR A 38 22.80 -14.24 -4.46
CA THR A 38 23.90 -14.99 -3.85
C THR A 38 23.85 -16.45 -4.32
N PRO A 39 24.97 -17.20 -4.29
CA PRO A 39 25.00 -18.61 -4.65
C PRO A 39 24.02 -19.48 -3.85
N GLY A 40 23.64 -19.05 -2.64
CA GLY A 40 22.62 -19.69 -1.80
C GLY A 40 21.16 -19.30 -2.12
N GLY A 41 20.90 -18.59 -3.22
CA GLY A 41 19.54 -18.21 -3.64
C GLY A 41 18.94 -17.03 -2.87
N HIS A 42 19.71 -16.33 -2.03
CA HIS A 42 19.23 -15.12 -1.36
C HIS A 42 19.32 -13.92 -2.30
N ARG A 43 18.25 -13.12 -2.30
CA ARG A 43 18.14 -11.89 -3.08
C ARG A 43 18.78 -10.73 -2.32
N ARG A 44 19.60 -9.95 -3.01
CA ARG A 44 20.18 -8.70 -2.54
C ARG A 44 19.67 -7.54 -3.39
N TYR A 45 19.39 -6.41 -2.75
CA TYR A 45 18.84 -5.22 -3.41
C TYR A 45 19.80 -4.06 -3.22
N ARG A 46 20.05 -3.28 -4.27
CA ARG A 46 20.80 -2.03 -4.10
C ARG A 46 19.96 -1.04 -3.32
N ARG A 47 20.58 -0.37 -2.35
CA ARG A 47 19.91 0.69 -1.59
C ARG A 47 19.31 1.77 -2.51
N ALA A 48 20.04 2.17 -3.56
CA ALA A 48 19.57 3.14 -4.55
C ALA A 48 18.28 2.69 -5.25
N ASP A 49 18.24 1.45 -5.75
CA ASP A 49 17.06 0.89 -6.42
C ASP A 49 15.85 0.81 -5.47
N VAL A 50 16.07 0.44 -4.21
CA VAL A 50 15.00 0.37 -3.20
C VAL A 50 14.44 1.75 -2.88
N LEU A 51 15.30 2.77 -2.80
CA LEU A 51 14.87 4.15 -2.57
C LEU A 51 14.14 4.72 -3.79
N ALA A 52 14.68 4.51 -4.99
CA ALA A 52 14.03 4.92 -6.23
C ALA A 52 12.68 4.21 -6.40
N PHE A 53 12.61 2.91 -6.15
CA PHE A 53 11.35 2.16 -6.17
C PHE A 53 10.38 2.68 -5.12
N ARG A 54 10.85 3.09 -3.93
CA ARG A 54 10.00 3.74 -2.94
C ARG A 54 9.45 5.06 -3.46
N GLU A 55 10.28 5.92 -4.02
CA GLU A 55 9.83 7.21 -4.56
C GLU A 55 8.86 7.01 -5.73
N SER A 56 9.12 6.05 -6.61
CA SER A 56 8.19 5.64 -7.66
C SER A 56 6.92 5.07 -7.07
N ALA A 57 6.95 4.16 -6.10
CA ALA A 57 5.75 3.58 -5.48
C ALA A 57 4.93 4.60 -4.65
N ASP A 58 5.57 5.58 -4.02
CA ASP A 58 4.89 6.73 -3.39
C ASP A 58 4.19 7.59 -4.45
N ARG A 59 4.76 7.71 -5.66
CA ARG A 59 4.15 8.38 -6.82
C ARG A 59 3.13 7.53 -7.56
N GLU A 60 3.33 6.21 -7.57
CA GLU A 60 2.69 5.21 -8.41
C GLU A 60 1.94 4.17 -7.58
N ASP A 61 1.27 4.59 -6.52
CA ASP A 61 0.08 3.86 -6.06
C ASP A 61 -1.21 4.60 -6.44
N PRO A 62 -1.43 4.85 -7.76
CA PRO A 62 -2.67 5.43 -8.21
C PRO A 62 -3.83 4.48 -7.93
N GLU A 63 -3.62 3.16 -7.83
CA GLU A 63 -4.69 2.23 -7.47
C GLU A 63 -5.14 2.41 -6.02
N ARG A 64 -4.22 2.53 -5.07
CA ARG A 64 -4.54 2.77 -3.66
C ARG A 64 -5.08 4.18 -3.48
N GLU A 65 -4.51 5.18 -4.14
CA GLU A 65 -5.07 6.54 -4.10
C GLU A 65 -6.45 6.62 -4.75
N ARG A 66 -6.66 5.96 -5.90
CA ARG A 66 -7.97 5.89 -6.58
C ARG A 66 -8.98 5.09 -5.76
N ARG A 67 -8.55 4.02 -5.10
CA ARG A 67 -9.36 3.26 -4.13
C ARG A 67 -9.74 4.11 -2.92
N GLU A 68 -8.80 4.91 -2.42
CA GLU A 68 -9.07 5.87 -1.33
C GLU A 68 -10.03 6.98 -1.78
N GLN A 69 -9.86 7.51 -3.01
CA GLN A 69 -10.77 8.50 -3.58
C GLN A 69 -12.16 7.93 -3.87
N ASP A 70 -12.25 6.72 -4.41
CA ASP A 70 -13.51 6.01 -4.65
C ASP A 70 -14.19 5.70 -3.31
N ALA A 71 -13.44 5.34 -2.28
CA ALA A 71 -13.97 5.16 -0.92
C ALA A 71 -14.52 6.46 -0.33
N VAL A 72 -13.84 7.59 -0.51
CA VAL A 72 -14.34 8.91 -0.10
C VAL A 72 -15.60 9.27 -0.88
N ARG A 73 -15.62 9.08 -2.21
CA ARG A 73 -16.80 9.33 -3.04
C ARG A 73 -18.01 8.52 -2.59
N LEU A 74 -17.84 7.22 -2.33
CA LEU A 74 -18.93 6.37 -1.85
C LEU A 74 -19.43 6.83 -0.48
N TYR A 75 -18.53 7.22 0.42
CA TYR A 75 -18.90 7.77 1.72
C TYR A 75 -19.71 9.07 1.60
N GLU A 76 -19.28 10.00 0.72
CA GLU A 76 -20.01 11.24 0.44
C GLU A 76 -21.37 11.01 -0.23
N GLN A 77 -21.51 9.93 -1.01
CA GLN A 77 -22.78 9.46 -1.57
C GLN A 77 -23.72 8.85 -0.51
N GLY A 78 -23.32 8.82 0.76
CA GLY A 78 -24.12 8.30 1.88
C GLY A 78 -23.89 6.82 2.20
N TRP A 79 -22.87 6.18 1.61
CA TRP A 79 -22.54 4.79 1.96
C TRP A 79 -21.92 4.74 3.36
N SER A 80 -22.32 3.75 4.15
CA SER A 80 -21.71 3.52 5.46
C SER A 80 -20.28 2.98 5.31
N ILE A 81 -19.41 3.27 6.29
CA ILE A 81 -18.02 2.78 6.35
C ILE A 81 -17.96 1.26 6.15
N ARG A 82 -18.96 0.51 6.63
CA ARG A 82 -19.08 -0.94 6.44
C ARG A 82 -19.32 -1.32 4.97
N GLN A 83 -20.24 -0.66 4.26
CA GLN A 83 -20.50 -0.96 2.85
C GLN A 83 -19.31 -0.59 1.97
N VAL A 84 -18.65 0.53 2.28
CA VAL A 84 -17.41 0.91 1.59
C VAL A 84 -16.32 -0.13 1.87
N ALA A 85 -16.16 -0.56 3.12
CA ALA A 85 -15.18 -1.57 3.51
C ALA A 85 -15.40 -2.92 2.79
N ASP A 86 -16.65 -3.37 2.71
CA ASP A 86 -17.08 -4.58 2.00
C ASP A 86 -16.84 -4.47 0.49
N ARG A 87 -17.19 -3.33 -0.12
CA ARG A 87 -16.96 -3.05 -1.55
C ARG A 87 -15.48 -3.14 -1.95
N PHE A 88 -14.60 -2.80 -1.01
CA PHE A 88 -13.16 -2.84 -1.16
C PHE A 88 -12.53 -4.03 -0.44
N ASP A 89 -13.25 -5.08 -0.05
CA ASP A 89 -12.69 -6.29 0.58
C ASP A 89 -11.64 -5.96 1.69
N CYS A 90 -11.93 -4.94 2.49
CA CYS A 90 -10.99 -4.42 3.47
C CYS A 90 -11.64 -4.31 4.85
N GLY A 91 -10.84 -4.47 5.90
CA GLY A 91 -11.36 -4.41 7.27
C GLY A 91 -11.90 -3.02 7.61
N TYR A 92 -13.04 -2.98 8.32
CA TYR A 92 -13.68 -1.76 8.83
C TYR A 92 -12.70 -0.76 9.46
N GLY A 93 -11.71 -1.24 10.23
CA GLY A 93 -10.70 -0.40 10.87
C GLY A 93 -9.73 0.26 9.88
N ALA A 94 -9.41 -0.39 8.76
CA ALA A 94 -8.59 0.20 7.70
C ALA A 94 -9.37 1.29 6.96
N MET A 95 -10.62 1.01 6.60
CA MET A 95 -11.50 1.97 5.93
C MET A 95 -11.82 3.19 6.80
N ARG A 96 -12.12 2.98 8.09
CA ARG A 96 -12.34 4.08 9.05
C ARG A 96 -11.13 5.00 9.14
N ARG A 97 -9.91 4.45 9.13
CA ARG A 97 -8.66 5.24 9.20
C ARG A 97 -8.43 6.08 7.94
N ILE A 98 -8.77 5.55 6.77
CA ILE A 98 -8.70 6.29 5.49
C ILE A 98 -9.67 7.46 5.50
N LEU A 99 -10.95 7.20 5.84
CA LEU A 99 -11.99 8.23 5.85
C LEU A 99 -11.73 9.30 6.94
N MET A 100 -11.22 8.93 8.11
CA MET A 100 -10.84 9.91 9.15
C MET A 100 -9.73 10.88 8.73
N ARG A 101 -8.90 10.49 7.76
CA ARG A 101 -7.75 11.30 7.33
C ARG A 101 -8.12 12.39 6.32
N ARG A 102 -9.22 12.19 5.58
CA ARG A 102 -9.65 13.06 4.47
C ARG A 102 -11.06 13.65 4.64
N THR A 103 -11.91 13.11 5.53
CA THR A 103 -13.31 13.56 5.71
C THR A 103 -13.67 13.76 7.19
N THR A 104 -14.54 14.73 7.48
CA THR A 104 -15.28 14.79 8.75
C THR A 104 -16.35 13.70 8.74
N LEU A 105 -16.12 12.61 9.47
CA LEU A 105 -17.08 11.52 9.59
C LEU A 105 -18.45 12.07 10.03
N ARG A 106 -19.44 12.05 9.13
CA ARG A 106 -20.86 12.16 9.49
C ARG A 106 -21.19 11.08 10.51
N GLY A 107 -21.83 11.52 11.59
CA GLY A 107 -22.17 10.68 12.73
C GLY A 107 -23.06 9.49 12.36
N PRO A 108 -23.15 8.49 13.24
CA PRO A 108 -23.67 7.15 12.95
C PRO A 108 -25.19 7.05 12.65
N ASN A 109 -25.88 8.15 12.35
CA ASN A 109 -27.34 8.20 12.26
C ASN A 109 -27.94 8.54 10.88
N ASP A 110 -27.19 8.38 9.79
CA ASP A 110 -27.75 8.49 8.43
C ASP A 110 -27.91 7.09 7.81
N ARG A 111 -28.97 6.38 8.21
CA ARG A 111 -29.42 5.16 7.51
C ARG A 111 -30.39 5.58 6.41
N HIS A 112 -29.88 5.94 5.24
CA HIS A 112 -30.70 5.92 4.03
C HIS A 112 -30.60 4.52 3.41
N ARG A 113 -31.70 3.78 3.55
CA ARG A 113 -31.92 2.46 2.95
C ARG A 113 -32.45 2.73 1.53
N PRO A 114 -31.73 2.45 0.43
CA PRO A 114 -32.41 2.40 -0.86
C PRO A 114 -33.30 1.15 -0.87
N TYR A 115 -34.51 1.33 -1.41
CA TYR A 115 -35.57 0.32 -1.55
C TYR A 115 -35.10 -0.93 -2.29
#